data_AF-A0A350UFB3-F1
#
_entry.id   AF-A0A350UFB3-F1
#
_cell.length_a   1.000
_cell.length_b   1.000
_cell.length_c   1.000
_cell.angle_alpha   90.00
_cell.angle_beta   90.00
_cell.angle_gamma   90.00
#
_symmetry.space_group_name_H-M   'P 1'
#
loop_
_entity.id
_entity.type
_entity.pdbx_description
1 polymer ?
#
loop_
_entity_poly.entity_id
_entity_poly.type
_entity_poly.pdbx_seq_one_letter_code
_entity_poly.pdbx_strand_id
1 'polypeptide(L)'
;GLTAPEWLLRPTTSNWPLREGKGHLYEGGVRVPLIIKGPGVRAGAVDDTPISSVDYFPTFNELAGLPASSNAGVDGASFAGLLAAPRSTPPRPLFWHYPHYSNQLGRPGSAIRLGDFKLIRFHEDNRLELYHLKEDIGEEKNLAAALPDKTRELEAQLDAWLKSVNARMPAPNPDYDAARESDGYWWKEPGAFERWGKRN
;
A
#
# COMPACT_ATOMS: atom_id res chain seq x y z
N GLY A 1 15.23 10.97 3.47
CA GLY A 1 14.66 11.41 4.77
C GLY A 1 15.77 12.06 5.57
N LEU A 2 15.45 13.01 6.44
CA LEU A 2 16.43 13.61 7.35
C LEU A 2 16.96 12.51 8.29
N THR A 3 18.22 12.13 8.12
CA THR A 3 18.90 11.16 8.98
C THR A 3 19.60 11.89 10.12
N ALA A 4 19.15 11.70 11.36
CA ALA A 4 19.99 11.94 12.52
C ALA A 4 20.75 10.64 12.85
N PRO A 5 22.07 10.66 13.07
CA PRO A 5 22.84 9.44 13.30
C PRO A 5 22.59 8.94 14.74
N GLU A 6 21.60 8.07 14.91
CA GLU A 6 21.55 7.17 16.06
C GLU A 6 21.62 5.72 15.55
N TRP A 7 22.66 5.01 16.00
CA TRP A 7 22.99 3.59 15.77
C TRP A 7 23.58 3.27 14.38
N LEU A 8 24.86 2.86 14.37
CA LEU A 8 25.69 2.49 13.20
C LEU A 8 25.11 1.40 12.28
N LEU A 9 24.01 0.74 12.66
CA LEU A 9 23.41 -0.38 11.93
C LEU A 9 21.92 -0.19 11.61
N ARG A 10 21.28 0.91 12.03
CA ARG A 10 19.87 1.17 11.69
C ARG A 10 19.68 2.66 11.39
N PRO A 11 19.19 3.05 10.20
CA PRO A 11 18.88 4.44 9.93
C PRO A 11 17.77 4.93 10.87
N THR A 12 17.75 6.23 11.16
CA THR A 12 16.83 6.91 12.10
C THR A 12 15.33 6.75 11.79
N THR A 13 15.00 6.13 10.65
CA THR A 13 13.63 5.88 10.19
C THR A 13 13.50 4.41 9.77
N SER A 14 13.78 3.51 10.72
CA SER A 14 13.66 2.07 10.52
C SER A 14 12.23 1.60 10.76
N ASN A 15 11.64 0.92 9.76
CA ASN A 15 10.36 0.22 9.90
C ASN A 15 10.52 -1.27 10.21
N TRP A 16 11.76 -1.74 10.45
CA TRP A 16 12.04 -3.15 10.76
C TRP A 16 11.10 -3.70 11.84
N PRO A 17 10.49 -4.90 11.66
CA PRO A 17 10.77 -5.91 10.62
C PRO A 17 10.07 -5.68 9.28
N LEU A 18 9.36 -4.56 9.10
CA LEU A 18 8.69 -4.25 7.84
C LEU A 18 9.71 -3.77 6.81
N ARG A 19 9.53 -4.20 5.57
CA ARG A 19 10.42 -3.86 4.46
C ARG A 19 10.18 -2.45 3.95
N GLU A 20 11.29 -1.75 3.72
CA GLU A 20 11.36 -0.37 3.22
C GLU A 20 10.58 0.65 4.07
N GLY A 21 10.16 1.75 3.44
CA GLY A 21 9.49 2.87 4.10
C GLY A 21 8.71 3.73 3.11
N LYS A 22 8.46 4.97 3.51
CA LYS A 22 7.76 5.99 2.72
C LYS A 22 8.13 5.89 1.23
N GLY A 23 7.12 5.89 0.37
CA GLY A 23 7.30 5.83 -1.08
C GLY A 23 7.26 4.43 -1.68
N HIS A 24 7.26 3.38 -0.87
CA HIS A 24 7.18 1.99 -1.33
C HIS A 24 5.81 1.36 -1.09
N LEU A 25 5.50 0.31 -1.86
CA LEU A 25 4.31 -0.52 -1.68
C LEU A 25 4.51 -1.69 -0.69
N TYR A 26 5.74 -1.91 -0.23
CA TYR A 26 6.06 -2.85 0.85
C TYR A 26 5.43 -2.41 2.19
N GLU A 27 5.32 -3.33 3.15
CA GLU A 27 4.63 -3.10 4.43
C GLU A 27 5.18 -1.89 5.19
N GLY A 28 6.48 -1.61 5.12
CA GLY A 28 7.06 -0.42 5.77
C GLY A 28 6.63 0.90 5.14
N GLY A 29 6.16 0.88 3.88
CA GLY A 29 5.64 2.04 3.17
C GLY A 29 4.14 2.27 3.33
N VAL A 30 3.36 1.22 3.64
CA VAL A 30 1.88 1.29 3.69
C VAL A 30 1.28 1.06 5.07
N ARG A 31 1.96 0.35 5.97
CA ARG A 31 1.47 0.07 7.33
C ARG A 31 1.77 1.26 8.25
N VAL A 32 0.75 1.71 8.97
CA VAL A 32 0.84 2.85 9.89
C VAL A 32 0.28 2.48 11.27
N PRO A 33 0.76 3.10 12.36
CA PRO A 33 0.16 2.91 13.67
C PRO A 33 -1.24 3.56 13.72
N LEU A 34 -2.18 2.89 14.38
CA LEU A 34 -3.52 3.40 14.64
C LEU A 34 -3.92 3.10 16.08
N ILE A 35 -4.36 4.14 16.79
CA ILE A 35 -4.93 4.03 18.14
C ILE A 35 -6.25 4.78 18.13
N ILE A 36 -7.31 4.11 18.58
CA ILE A 36 -8.65 4.69 18.69
C ILE A 36 -9.08 4.60 20.15
N LYS A 37 -9.59 5.71 20.69
CA LYS A 37 -10.15 5.79 22.04
C LYS A 37 -11.47 6.55 21.98
N GLY A 38 -12.50 5.99 22.59
CA GLY A 38 -13.79 6.64 22.68
C GLY A 38 -14.83 5.76 23.38
N PRO A 39 -16.06 6.29 23.58
CA PRO A 39 -17.18 5.49 24.07
C PRO A 39 -17.43 4.26 23.19
N GLY A 40 -17.72 3.12 23.80
CA GLY A 40 -17.96 1.86 23.08
C GLY A 40 -16.72 1.16 22.54
N VAL A 41 -15.54 1.80 22.57
CA VAL A 41 -14.27 1.18 22.19
C VAL A 41 -13.77 0.31 23.34
N ARG A 42 -13.46 -0.96 23.07
CA ARG A 42 -12.92 -1.88 24.09
C ARG A 42 -11.52 -1.43 24.54
N ALA A 43 -11.41 -1.03 25.80
CA ALA A 43 -10.14 -0.58 26.38
C ALA A 43 -9.07 -1.68 26.35
N GLY A 44 -7.85 -1.31 25.95
CA GLY A 44 -6.69 -2.22 25.91
C GLY A 44 -6.81 -3.34 24.86
N ALA A 45 -7.80 -3.30 23.97
CA ALA A 45 -7.93 -4.27 22.89
C ALA A 45 -6.86 -4.05 21.81
N VAL A 46 -6.45 -5.14 21.18
CA VAL A 46 -5.61 -5.16 19.99
C VAL A 46 -6.37 -5.95 18.93
N ASP A 47 -6.48 -5.37 17.73
CA ASP A 47 -7.10 -5.99 16.57
C ASP A 47 -6.11 -5.97 15.39
N ASP A 48 -5.94 -7.12 14.75
CA ASP A 48 -5.05 -7.35 13.61
C ASP A 48 -5.79 -7.36 12.26
N THR A 49 -7.09 -7.09 12.27
CA THR A 49 -7.92 -6.97 11.08
C THR A 49 -7.41 -5.82 10.19
N PRO A 50 -7.04 -6.09 8.92
CA PRO A 50 -6.55 -5.07 8.03
C PRO A 50 -7.65 -4.05 7.69
N ILE A 51 -7.36 -2.77 7.94
CA ILE A 51 -8.16 -1.63 7.49
C ILE A 51 -7.30 -0.67 6.66
N SER A 52 -7.95 0.25 5.96
CA SER A 52 -7.30 1.29 5.16
C SER A 52 -7.84 2.67 5.52
N SER A 53 -7.11 3.74 5.17
CA SER A 53 -7.53 5.12 5.44
C SER A 53 -8.88 5.49 4.81
N VAL A 54 -9.25 4.82 3.71
CA VAL A 54 -10.56 4.99 3.05
C VAL A 54 -11.72 4.55 3.93
N ASP A 55 -11.47 3.73 4.96
CA ASP A 55 -12.49 3.20 5.86
C ASP A 55 -12.90 4.19 6.96
N TYR A 56 -12.11 5.24 7.19
CA TYR A 56 -12.42 6.22 8.23
C TYR A 56 -13.72 6.97 7.93
N PHE A 57 -13.94 7.37 6.68
CA PHE A 57 -15.14 8.11 6.29
C PHE A 57 -16.44 7.34 6.58
N PRO A 58 -16.65 6.10 6.08
CA PRO A 58 -17.87 5.36 6.36
C PRO A 58 -17.99 4.96 7.85
N THR A 59 -16.86 4.75 8.54
CA THR A 59 -16.86 4.49 9.99
C THR A 59 -17.37 5.69 10.78
N PHE A 60 -16.90 6.90 10.46
CA PHE A 60 -17.36 8.11 11.15
C PHE A 60 -18.82 8.41 10.86
N ASN A 61 -19.29 8.16 9.63
CA ASN A 61 -20.71 8.31 9.30
C ASN A 61 -21.58 7.36 10.14
N GLU A 62 -21.18 6.09 10.27
CA GLU A 62 -21.89 5.12 11.10
C GLU A 62 -21.90 5.53 12.58
N LEU A 63 -20.75 5.92 13.12
CA LEU A 63 -20.63 6.38 14.52
C LEU A 63 -21.43 7.66 14.78
N ALA A 64 -21.62 8.51 13.77
CA ALA A 64 -22.46 9.70 13.84
C ALA A 64 -23.97 9.41 13.68
N GLY A 65 -24.35 8.15 13.44
CA GLY A 65 -25.75 7.75 13.22
C GLY A 65 -26.32 8.20 11.87
N LEU A 66 -25.46 8.48 10.88
CA LEU A 66 -25.90 8.82 9.52
C LEU A 66 -26.40 7.58 8.77
N PRO A 67 -27.36 7.75 7.84
CA PRO A 67 -27.87 6.63 7.06
C PRO A 67 -26.81 6.07 6.11
N ALA A 68 -26.92 4.77 5.76
CA ALA A 68 -25.98 4.11 4.83
C ALA A 68 -25.87 4.79 3.46
N SER A 69 -26.91 5.52 3.03
CA SER A 69 -26.90 6.33 1.80
C SER A 69 -25.83 7.42 1.81
N SER A 70 -25.36 7.85 2.99
CA SER A 70 -24.24 8.80 3.12
C SER A 70 -22.90 8.22 2.65
N ASN A 71 -22.82 6.90 2.44
CA ASN A 71 -21.62 6.21 1.95
C ASN A 71 -21.69 5.88 0.44
N ALA A 72 -22.65 6.47 -0.30
CA ALA A 72 -22.77 6.23 -1.74
C ALA A 72 -21.48 6.63 -2.48
N GLY A 73 -20.91 5.69 -3.24
CA GLY A 73 -19.67 5.91 -4.01
C GLY A 73 -18.38 5.90 -3.18
N VAL A 74 -18.44 5.47 -1.92
CA VAL A 74 -17.26 5.34 -1.06
C VAL A 74 -16.65 3.95 -1.21
N ASP A 75 -15.33 3.89 -1.40
CA ASP A 75 -14.59 2.62 -1.55
C ASP A 75 -14.37 1.86 -0.23
N GLY A 76 -14.33 2.61 0.89
CA GLY A 76 -14.08 2.06 2.22
C GLY A 76 -15.27 1.31 2.81
N ALA A 77 -14.99 0.49 3.82
CA ALA A 77 -15.99 -0.20 4.62
C ALA A 77 -15.88 0.25 6.08
N SER A 78 -17.02 0.48 6.74
CA SER A 78 -17.01 0.82 8.16
C SER A 78 -16.39 -0.31 8.99
N PHE A 79 -15.51 0.06 9.92
CA PHE A 79 -14.96 -0.84 10.93
C PHE A 79 -15.52 -0.56 12.33
N ALA A 80 -16.61 0.20 12.47
CA ALA A 80 -17.19 0.53 13.77
C ALA A 80 -17.46 -0.72 14.63
N GLY A 81 -17.89 -1.82 14.00
CA GLY A 81 -18.07 -3.12 14.67
C GLY A 81 -16.81 -3.67 15.34
N LEU A 82 -15.62 -3.42 14.78
CA LEU A 82 -14.33 -3.83 15.36
C LEU A 82 -14.02 -3.10 16.66
N LEU A 83 -14.53 -1.88 16.83
CA LEU A 83 -14.29 -1.07 18.04
C LEU A 83 -14.86 -1.73 19.30
N ALA A 84 -16.03 -2.36 19.17
CA ALA A 84 -16.69 -3.07 20.26
C ALA A 84 -16.33 -4.56 20.32
N ALA A 85 -16.20 -5.21 19.15
CA ALA A 85 -15.96 -6.65 19.02
C ALA A 85 -14.85 -6.92 17.99
N PRO A 86 -13.59 -7.09 18.44
CA PRO A 86 -12.47 -7.35 17.56
C PRO A 86 -12.64 -8.61 16.70
N ARG A 87 -12.09 -8.59 15.47
CA ARG A 87 -12.10 -9.70 14.49
C ARG A 87 -13.50 -10.14 14.02
N SER A 88 -14.45 -9.23 13.96
CA SER A 88 -15.84 -9.54 13.58
C SER A 88 -16.13 -9.41 12.08
N THR A 89 -15.18 -8.98 11.25
CA THR A 89 -15.40 -8.75 9.82
C THR A 89 -14.70 -9.78 8.93
N PRO A 90 -15.35 -10.22 7.83
CA PRO A 90 -14.71 -11.11 6.87
C PRO A 90 -13.57 -10.39 6.12
N PRO A 91 -12.55 -11.13 5.64
CA PRO A 91 -11.50 -10.55 4.81
C PRO A 91 -12.07 -9.90 3.54
N ARG A 92 -11.54 -8.74 3.20
CA ARG A 92 -11.83 -8.02 1.95
C ARG A 92 -10.51 -7.59 1.29
N PRO A 93 -10.50 -7.34 -0.02
CA PRO A 93 -9.30 -6.84 -0.67
C PRO A 93 -9.03 -5.38 -0.28
N LEU A 94 -7.77 -5.07 -0.01
CA LEU A 94 -7.23 -3.71 0.10
C LEU A 94 -6.35 -3.45 -1.11
N PHE A 95 -6.41 -2.24 -1.65
CA PHE A 95 -5.72 -1.90 -2.89
C PHE A 95 -4.86 -0.65 -2.74
N TRP A 96 -3.77 -0.61 -3.48
CA TRP A 96 -2.90 0.54 -3.65
C TRP A 96 -2.55 0.71 -5.12
N HIS A 97 -2.57 1.94 -5.61
CA HIS A 97 -2.08 2.30 -6.93
C HIS A 97 -1.19 3.53 -6.79
N TYR A 98 0.10 3.36 -7.08
CA TYR A 98 1.09 4.42 -6.98
C TYR A 98 1.90 4.45 -8.29
N PRO A 99 1.37 5.08 -9.36
CA PRO A 99 1.98 5.10 -10.69
C PRO A 99 3.09 6.16 -10.79
N HIS A 100 3.91 6.27 -9.75
CA HIS A 100 4.88 7.33 -9.56
C HIS A 100 6.19 6.79 -9.00
N TYR A 101 7.29 7.43 -9.38
CA TYR A 101 8.52 7.32 -8.61
C TYR A 101 8.38 8.12 -7.32
N SER A 102 9.05 7.63 -6.27
CA SER A 102 9.16 8.35 -5.03
C SER A 102 10.57 8.92 -4.87
N ASN A 103 10.66 10.06 -4.17
CA ASN A 103 11.92 10.62 -3.68
C ASN A 103 12.65 9.71 -2.66
N GLN A 104 12.11 8.52 -2.41
CA GLN A 104 12.63 7.49 -1.52
C GLN A 104 12.98 6.21 -2.30
N LEU A 105 13.18 6.30 -3.62
CA LEU A 105 13.54 5.18 -4.53
C LEU A 105 12.40 4.18 -4.82
N GLY A 106 11.22 4.39 -4.26
CA GLY A 106 10.02 3.64 -4.63
C GLY A 106 9.70 3.76 -6.12
N ARG A 107 9.26 2.65 -6.71
CA ARG A 107 9.00 2.50 -8.14
C ARG A 107 7.49 2.48 -8.45
N PRO A 108 7.08 2.91 -9.65
CA PRO A 108 5.68 2.84 -10.07
C PRO A 108 5.11 1.42 -9.96
N GLY A 109 4.00 1.28 -9.25
CA GLY A 109 3.41 -0.04 -9.03
C GLY A 109 1.97 -0.01 -8.54
N SER A 110 1.42 -1.20 -8.33
CA SER A 110 0.10 -1.40 -7.73
C SER A 110 0.11 -2.65 -6.87
N ALA A 111 -0.68 -2.67 -5.82
CA ALA A 111 -0.73 -3.78 -4.90
C ALA A 111 -2.16 -4.12 -4.49
N ILE A 112 -2.38 -5.39 -4.19
CA ILE A 112 -3.59 -5.92 -3.57
C ILE A 112 -3.19 -6.76 -2.36
N ARG A 113 -3.90 -6.59 -1.24
CA ARG A 113 -3.85 -7.52 -0.11
C ARG A 113 -5.21 -8.15 0.08
N LEU A 114 -5.26 -9.47 0.17
CA LEU A 114 -6.48 -10.22 0.47
C LEU A 114 -6.15 -11.32 1.49
N GLY A 115 -6.68 -11.16 2.70
CA GLY A 115 -6.32 -12.03 3.83
C GLY A 115 -4.82 -11.94 4.15
N ASP A 116 -4.17 -13.10 4.18
CA ASP A 116 -2.74 -13.24 4.48
C ASP A 116 -1.84 -12.99 3.27
N PHE A 117 -2.39 -12.93 2.05
CA PHE A 117 -1.61 -12.74 0.84
C PHE A 117 -1.58 -11.28 0.39
N LYS A 118 -0.43 -10.86 -0.14
CA LYS A 118 -0.24 -9.57 -0.79
C LYS A 118 0.49 -9.76 -2.11
N LEU A 119 -0.05 -9.19 -3.17
CA LEU A 119 0.57 -9.12 -4.49
C LEU A 119 0.98 -7.68 -4.77
N ILE A 120 2.19 -7.49 -5.31
CA ILE A 120 2.70 -6.23 -5.83
C ILE A 120 3.05 -6.44 -7.31
N ARG A 121 2.53 -5.58 -8.18
CA ARG A 121 2.92 -5.45 -9.59
C ARG A 121 3.73 -4.17 -9.76
N PHE A 122 4.93 -4.28 -10.32
CA PHE A 122 5.71 -3.11 -10.74
C PHE A 122 5.49 -2.86 -12.22
N HIS A 123 5.19 -1.61 -12.59
CA HIS A 123 4.78 -1.27 -13.95
C HIS A 123 5.96 -1.05 -14.89
N GLU A 124 7.18 -0.94 -14.37
CA GLU A 124 8.39 -0.72 -15.18
C GLU A 124 8.79 -1.94 -16.00
N ASP A 125 8.67 -3.13 -15.40
CA ASP A 125 9.13 -4.41 -15.93
C ASP A 125 8.04 -5.49 -15.88
N ASN A 126 6.85 -5.15 -15.40
CA ASN A 126 5.73 -6.07 -15.16
C ASN A 126 6.05 -7.20 -14.18
N ARG A 127 7.07 -7.06 -13.32
CA ARG A 127 7.35 -8.10 -12.33
C ARG A 127 6.21 -8.19 -11.31
N LEU A 128 5.90 -9.42 -10.94
CA LEU A 128 4.94 -9.75 -9.89
C LEU A 128 5.68 -10.30 -8.69
N GLU A 129 5.31 -9.80 -7.52
CA GLU A 129 5.80 -10.28 -6.24
C GLU A 129 4.61 -10.67 -5.37
N LEU A 130 4.60 -11.92 -4.90
CA LEU A 130 3.55 -12.45 -4.02
C LEU A 130 4.17 -12.80 -2.67
N TYR A 131 3.56 -12.33 -1.58
CA TYR A 131 4.02 -12.57 -0.22
C TYR A 131 2.89 -13.10 0.66
N HIS A 132 3.24 -13.96 1.63
CA HIS A 132 2.33 -14.44 2.67
C HIS A 132 2.64 -13.74 3.99
N LEU A 133 1.97 -12.61 4.25
CA LEU A 133 2.32 -11.64 5.30
C LEU A 133 2.23 -12.18 6.74
N LYS A 134 1.47 -13.25 6.97
CA LYS A 134 1.38 -13.90 8.27
C LYS A 134 2.61 -14.75 8.60
N GLU A 135 3.26 -15.28 7.56
CA GLU A 135 4.47 -16.11 7.69
C GLU A 135 5.74 -15.31 7.42
N ASP A 136 5.64 -14.29 6.57
CA ASP A 136 6.73 -13.45 6.10
C ASP A 136 6.28 -11.98 6.10
N ILE A 137 6.34 -11.36 7.28
CA ILE A 137 5.99 -9.95 7.46
C ILE A 137 7.04 -9.00 6.85
N GLY A 138 8.25 -9.49 6.64
CA GLY A 138 9.36 -8.77 6.04
C GLY A 138 9.35 -8.79 4.51
N GLU A 139 8.40 -9.51 3.89
CA GLU A 139 8.31 -9.63 2.42
C GLU A 139 9.66 -10.04 1.80
N GLU A 140 10.32 -11.03 2.41
CA GLU A 140 11.65 -11.50 2.03
C GLU A 140 11.59 -12.58 0.93
N LYS A 141 10.53 -13.40 0.92
CA LYS A 141 10.39 -14.55 0.01
C LYS A 141 9.27 -14.33 -0.99
N ASN A 142 9.64 -13.97 -2.22
CA ASN A 142 8.68 -13.90 -3.33
C ASN A 142 8.16 -15.31 -3.69
N LEU A 143 6.86 -15.52 -3.52
CA LEU A 143 6.13 -16.76 -3.79
C LEU A 143 5.49 -16.79 -5.19
N ALA A 144 5.65 -15.75 -6.01
CA ALA A 144 4.87 -15.61 -7.24
C ALA A 144 5.04 -16.79 -8.21
N ALA A 145 6.27 -17.31 -8.33
CA ALA A 145 6.58 -18.49 -9.14
C ALA A 145 6.19 -19.81 -8.45
N ALA A 146 6.17 -19.84 -7.12
CA ALA A 146 5.84 -21.03 -6.33
C ALA A 146 4.33 -21.26 -6.21
N LEU A 147 3.52 -20.19 -6.24
CA LEU A 147 2.06 -20.21 -6.13
C LEU A 147 1.39 -19.50 -7.32
N PRO A 148 1.58 -19.98 -8.56
CA PRO A 148 1.12 -19.28 -9.76
C PRO A 148 -0.41 -19.09 -9.82
N ASP A 149 -1.18 -20.02 -9.27
CA ASP A 149 -2.65 -19.91 -9.24
C ASP A 149 -3.10 -18.77 -8.33
N LYS A 150 -2.49 -18.65 -7.14
CA LYS A 150 -2.77 -17.55 -6.20
C LYS A 150 -2.32 -16.21 -6.77
N THR A 151 -1.16 -16.17 -7.44
CA THR A 151 -0.69 -14.97 -8.15
C THR A 151 -1.71 -14.52 -9.19
N ARG A 152 -2.16 -15.43 -10.08
CA ARG A 152 -3.15 -15.12 -11.12
C ARG A 152 -4.49 -14.66 -10.55
N GLU A 153 -4.95 -15.29 -9.47
CA GLU A 153 -6.19 -14.90 -8.78
C GLU A 153 -6.14 -13.45 -8.29
N LEU A 154 -5.08 -13.09 -7.56
CA LEU A 154 -4.93 -11.74 -7.02
C LEU A 154 -4.65 -10.70 -8.11
N GLU A 155 -3.89 -11.10 -9.13
CA GLU A 155 -3.61 -10.25 -10.28
C GLU A 155 -4.89 -9.89 -11.04
N ALA A 156 -5.77 -10.87 -11.28
CA ALA A 156 -7.05 -10.63 -11.93
C ALA A 156 -7.95 -9.68 -11.12
N GLN A 157 -7.95 -9.80 -9.78
CA GLN A 157 -8.69 -8.88 -8.91
C GLN A 157 -8.08 -7.46 -8.92
N LEU A 158 -6.75 -7.36 -8.93
CA LEU A 158 -6.06 -6.07 -9.06
C LEU A 158 -6.40 -5.40 -10.39
N ASP A 159 -6.41 -6.15 -11.50
CA ASP A 159 -6.78 -5.64 -12.82
C ASP A 159 -8.23 -5.16 -12.88
N ALA A 160 -9.15 -5.92 -12.28
CA ALA A 160 -10.55 -5.53 -12.21
C ALA A 160 -10.74 -4.22 -11.44
N TRP A 161 -10.06 -4.07 -10.29
CA TRP A 161 -10.12 -2.85 -9.48
C TRP A 161 -9.48 -1.65 -10.20
N LEU A 162 -8.31 -1.81 -10.82
CA LEU A 162 -7.66 -0.74 -11.57
C LEU A 162 -8.57 -0.21 -12.70
N LYS A 163 -9.30 -1.11 -13.37
CA LYS A 163 -10.30 -0.73 -14.38
C LYS A 163 -11.49 -0.01 -13.76
N SER A 164 -12.03 -0.50 -12.64
CA SER A 164 -13.22 0.10 -12.03
C SER A 164 -12.99 1.52 -11.53
N VAL A 165 -11.77 1.83 -11.07
CA VAL A 165 -11.40 3.18 -10.60
C VAL A 165 -10.80 4.08 -11.69
N ASN A 166 -10.78 3.61 -12.95
CA ASN A 166 -10.15 4.30 -14.07
C ASN A 166 -8.71 4.75 -13.76
N ALA A 167 -7.90 3.82 -13.22
CA ALA A 167 -6.55 4.08 -12.76
C ALA A 167 -5.64 4.59 -13.91
N ARG A 168 -4.88 5.65 -13.64
CA ARG A 168 -3.92 6.19 -14.62
C ARG A 168 -2.62 5.41 -14.58
N MET A 169 -2.29 4.75 -15.68
CA MET A 169 -1.04 4.00 -15.80
C MET A 169 0.16 4.91 -16.12
N PRO A 170 1.37 4.58 -15.63
CA PRO A 170 2.57 5.32 -16.01
C PRO A 170 2.87 5.11 -17.51
N ALA A 171 3.39 6.14 -18.18
CA ALA A 171 3.74 6.09 -19.60
C ALA A 171 5.25 6.28 -19.80
N PRO A 172 5.85 5.75 -20.87
CA PRO A 172 7.28 5.95 -21.11
C PRO A 172 7.61 7.44 -21.15
N ASN A 173 8.69 7.84 -20.47
CA ASN A 173 9.18 9.22 -20.53
C ASN A 173 10.05 9.39 -21.79
N PRO A 174 9.67 10.25 -22.76
CA PRO A 174 10.47 10.49 -23.95
C PRO A 174 11.83 11.13 -23.66
N ASP A 175 11.97 11.80 -22.51
CA ASP A 175 13.18 12.52 -22.10
C ASP A 175 14.08 11.69 -21.16
N TYR A 176 13.81 10.38 -21.01
CA TYR A 176 14.60 9.50 -20.16
C TYR A 176 16.01 9.30 -20.70
N ASP A 177 17.00 9.53 -19.84
CA ASP A 177 18.42 9.28 -20.11
C ASP A 177 18.96 8.21 -19.16
N ALA A 178 19.26 7.03 -19.70
CA ALA A 178 19.79 5.90 -18.94
C ALA A 178 21.13 6.21 -18.27
N ALA A 179 21.94 7.13 -18.81
CA ALA A 179 23.20 7.54 -18.19
C ALA A 179 23.00 8.32 -16.88
N ARG A 180 21.79 8.84 -16.64
CA ARG A 180 21.43 9.71 -15.52
C ARG A 180 20.55 9.02 -14.48
N GLU A 181 20.22 7.74 -14.66
CA GLU A 181 19.40 6.97 -13.72
C GLU A 181 20.06 6.88 -12.32
N SER A 182 21.39 6.86 -12.27
CA SER A 182 22.16 6.85 -11.01
C SER A 182 22.32 8.22 -10.35
N ASP A 183 21.91 9.33 -11.00
CA ASP A 183 22.16 10.69 -10.51
C ASP A 183 21.37 11.03 -9.24
N GLY A 184 20.37 10.22 -8.88
CA GLY A 184 19.83 10.00 -7.52
C GLY A 184 19.24 11.21 -6.78
N TYR A 185 19.31 12.42 -7.33
CA TYR A 185 19.03 13.66 -6.64
C TYR A 185 18.10 14.57 -7.46
N TRP A 186 16.81 14.46 -7.14
CA TRP A 186 15.63 15.14 -7.69
C TRP A 186 15.71 16.67 -7.78
N TRP A 187 16.68 17.32 -7.10
CA TRP A 187 16.80 18.78 -7.05
C TRP A 187 17.76 19.36 -8.08
N LYS A 188 18.48 18.53 -8.86
CA LYS A 188 19.35 19.03 -9.93
C LYS A 188 18.60 19.22 -11.24
N GLU A 189 17.82 18.23 -11.69
CA GLU A 189 16.91 18.34 -12.85
C GLU A 189 15.72 17.37 -12.70
N PRO A 190 14.46 17.85 -12.64
CA PRO A 190 13.29 16.97 -12.53
C PRO A 190 13.07 16.11 -13.79
N GLY A 191 12.92 14.80 -13.63
CA GLY A 191 12.34 13.90 -14.65
C GLY A 191 13.31 13.13 -15.55
N ALA A 192 14.55 13.59 -15.77
CA ALA A 192 15.50 12.92 -16.70
C ALA A 192 15.90 11.48 -16.28
N PHE A 193 15.77 11.16 -14.98
CA PHE A 193 16.07 9.85 -14.41
C PHE A 193 14.83 8.94 -14.33
N GLU A 194 13.62 9.46 -14.57
CA GLU A 194 12.38 8.69 -14.47
C GLU A 194 12.07 8.04 -15.81
N ARG A 195 12.24 6.72 -15.92
CA ARG A 195 11.94 5.97 -17.15
C ARG A 195 10.46 6.06 -17.56
N TRP A 196 9.59 6.35 -16.60
CA TRP A 196 8.14 6.43 -16.78
C TRP A 196 7.57 7.66 -16.07
N GLY A 197 6.76 8.46 -16.77
CA GLY A 197 6.19 9.70 -16.25
C GLY A 197 4.71 9.85 -16.58
N LYS A 198 4.07 10.89 -16.05
CA LYS A 198 2.73 11.28 -16.47
C LYS A 198 2.78 11.83 -17.91
N ARG A 199 1.91 11.35 -18.79
CA ARG A 199 1.36 12.23 -19.83
C ARG A 199 0.36 13.17 -19.15
N ASN A 200 0.39 14.44 -19.54
CA ASN A 200 -0.55 15.48 -19.12
C ASN A 200 -2.01 14.99 -19.20
#